data_AF-A0A418NIX3-F1
#
_entry.id   AF-A0A418NIX3-F1
#
_cell.length_a   1.000
_cell.length_b   1.000
_cell.length_c   1.000
_cell.angle_alpha   90.00
_cell.angle_beta   90.00
_cell.angle_gamma   90.00
#
_symmetry.space_group_name_H-M   'P 1'
#
loop_
_entity.id
_entity.type
_entity.pdbx_description
1 polymer ?
#
loop_
_entity_poly.entity_id
_entity_poly.type
_entity_poly.pdbx_seq_one_letter_code
_entity_poly.pdbx_strand_id
1 'polypeptide(L)' 'MIRELFILVAAFAAFASAVAAYLLAVHGQSSLKEVLSTAFAAVVGLYVGRYLERKLING' A
#
# COMPACT_ATOMS: atom_id res chain seq x y z
N MET A 1 -19.19 4.21 -7.14
CA MET A 1 -18.86 4.19 -5.70
C MET A 1 -18.43 2.80 -5.22
N ILE A 2 -19.25 1.75 -5.36
CA ILE A 2 -18.91 0.39 -4.90
C ILE A 2 -17.67 -0.21 -5.59
N ARG A 3 -17.51 0.00 -6.89
CA ARG A 3 -16.35 -0.47 -7.65
C ARG A 3 -15.06 0.16 -7.14
N GLU A 4 -15.05 1.48 -6.95
CA GLU A 4 -13.90 2.22 -6.45
C GLU A 4 -13.50 1.77 -5.04
N LEU A 5 -14.49 1.55 -4.17
CA LEU A 5 -14.26 0.98 -2.84
C LEU A 5 -13.66 -0.42 -2.93
N PHE A 6 -14.18 -1.28 -3.81
CA PHE A 6 -13.64 -2.63 -4.01
C PHE A 6 -12.19 -2.60 -4.49
N ILE A 7 -11.85 -1.72 -5.43
CA ILE A 7 -10.49 -1.52 -5.93
C ILE A 7 -9.57 -1.05 -4.79
N LEU A 8 -10.03 -0.10 -3.97
CA LEU A 8 -9.25 0.40 -2.83
C LEU A 8 -8.95 -0.72 -1.82
N VAL A 9 -9.96 -1.50 -1.44
CA VAL A 9 -9.82 -2.62 -0.51
C VAL A 9 -8.92 -3.71 -1.10
N ALA A 10 -9.11 -4.07 -2.37
CA ALA A 10 -8.28 -5.06 -3.04
C ALA A 10 -6.82 -4.62 -3.15
N ALA A 11 -6.57 -3.35 -3.49
CA ALA A 11 -5.22 -2.79 -3.53
C ALA A 11 -4.58 -2.83 -2.13
N PHE A 12 -5.29 -2.37 -1.11
CA PHE A 12 -4.79 -2.40 0.27
C PHE A 12 -4.49 -3.83 0.73
N ALA A 13 -5.38 -4.79 0.46
CA ALA A 13 -5.17 -6.19 0.80
C ALA A 13 -3.96 -6.80 0.08
N ALA A 14 -3.74 -6.45 -1.19
CA ALA A 14 -2.58 -6.88 -1.95
C ALA A 14 -1.28 -6.33 -1.34
N PHE A 15 -1.24 -5.04 -1.01
CA PHE A 15 -0.09 -4.42 -0.32
C PHE A 15 0.15 -5.02 1.06
N ALA A 16 -0.90 -5.23 1.86
CA ALA A 16 -0.80 -5.87 3.17
C ALA A 16 -0.25 -7.30 3.08
N SER A 17 -0.70 -8.06 2.09
CA SER A 17 -0.20 -9.42 1.85
C SER A 17 1.27 -9.42 1.44
N ALA A 18 1.67 -8.50 0.56
CA ALA A 18 3.07 -8.36 0.14
C ALA A 18 3.98 -7.96 1.32
N VAL A 19 3.54 -7.00 2.14
CA VAL A 19 4.28 -6.56 3.35
C VAL A 19 4.38 -7.70 4.37
N ALA A 20 3.29 -8.43 4.62
CA ALA A 20 3.30 -9.57 5.54
C ALA A 20 4.27 -10.66 5.06
N ALA A 21 4.25 -10.99 3.76
CA ALA A 21 5.15 -11.96 3.16
C ALA A 21 6.62 -11.50 3.26
N TYR A 22 6.90 -10.23 2.97
CA TYR A 22 8.24 -9.65 3.08
C TYR A 22 8.75 -9.67 4.53
N LEU A 23 7.93 -9.24 5.48
CA LEU A 23 8.28 -9.22 6.90
C LEU A 23 8.50 -10.64 7.43
N LEU A 24 7.66 -11.60 7.05
CA LEU A 24 7.82 -13.01 7.40
C LEU A 24 9.14 -13.57 6.86
N ALA A 25 9.48 -13.26 5.60
CA ALA A 25 10.68 -13.78 4.94
C ALA A 25 11.99 -13.16 5.48
N VAL A 26 11.96 -11.89 5.90
CA VAL A 26 13.19 -11.12 6.20
C VAL A 26 13.34 -10.78 7.68
N HIS A 27 12.24 -10.47 8.38
CA HIS A 27 12.23 -9.98 9.76
C HIS A 27 11.67 -11.00 10.76
N GLY A 28 11.18 -12.16 10.31
CA GLY A 28 10.59 -13.19 11.16
C GLY A 28 9.19 -12.82 11.64
N GLN A 29 8.91 -12.93 12.94
CA GLN A 29 7.61 -12.52 13.47
C GLN A 29 7.51 -10.99 13.54
N SER A 30 6.60 -10.43 12.75
CA SER A 30 6.21 -9.02 12.83
C SER A 30 4.79 -8.88 13.34
N SER A 31 4.55 -7.80 14.07
CA SER A 31 3.23 -7.51 14.62
C SER A 31 2.24 -7.12 13.53
N LEU A 32 0.95 -7.38 13.75
CA LEU A 32 -0.12 -6.96 12.83
C LEU A 32 -0.09 -5.44 12.59
N LYS A 33 0.28 -4.67 13.63
CA LYS A 33 0.43 -3.22 13.54
C LYS A 33 1.46 -2.83 12.48
N GLU A 34 2.63 -3.45 12.49
CA GLU A 34 3.72 -3.13 11.55
C GLU A 34 3.34 -3.46 10.11
N VAL A 35 2.67 -4.59 9.89
CA VAL A 35 2.17 -4.98 8.57
C VAL A 35 1.19 -3.93 8.06
N LEU A 36 0.18 -3.57 8.87
CA LEU A 36 -0.87 -2.64 8.47
C LEU A 36 -0.35 -1.20 8.29
N SER A 37 0.53 -0.72 9.18
CA SER A 37 1.10 0.63 9.06
C SER A 37 1.99 0.75 7.83
N THR A 38 2.77 -0.28 7.52
CA THR A 38 3.65 -0.30 6.35
C THR A 38 2.84 -0.42 5.06
N ALA A 39 1.82 -1.29 5.04
CA ALA A 39 0.89 -1.40 3.91
C ALA A 39 0.14 -0.09 3.66
N PHE A 40 -0.32 0.58 4.72
CA PHE A 40 -0.95 1.89 4.64
C PHE A 40 0.00 2.94 4.05
N ALA A 41 1.24 3.01 4.55
CA ALA A 41 2.25 3.92 4.01
C ALA A 41 2.55 3.66 2.52
N ALA A 42 2.61 2.39 2.09
CA ALA A 42 2.80 2.03 0.69
C ALA A 42 1.63 2.48 -0.21
N VAL A 43 0.39 2.29 0.24
CA VAL A 43 -0.81 2.76 -0.48
C VAL A 43 -0.82 4.29 -0.58
N VAL A 44 -0.55 5.00 0.52
CA VAL A 44 -0.45 6.47 0.50
C VAL A 44 0.67 6.93 -0.45
N GLY A 45 1.84 6.31 -0.38
CA GLY A 45 2.97 6.59 -1.26
C GLY A 45 2.63 6.39 -2.75
N LEU A 46 1.85 5.37 -3.09
CA LEU A 46 1.37 5.14 -4.47
C LEU A 46 0.48 6.29 -4.96
N TYR A 47 -0.48 6.73 -4.15
CA TYR A 47 -1.38 7.82 -4.52
C TYR A 47 -0.66 9.16 -4.62
N VAL A 48 0.17 9.48 -3.63
CA VAL A 48 0.98 10.70 -3.61
C VAL A 48 1.98 10.70 -4.77
N GLY A 49 2.66 9.57 -5.02
CA GLY A 49 3.58 9.41 -6.13
C GLY A 49 2.93 9.66 -7.47
N ARG A 50 1.74 9.07 -7.73
CA ARG A 50 0.98 9.34 -8.95
C ARG A 50 0.50 10.78 -9.08
N TYR A 51 0.15 11.41 -7.96
CA TYR A 51 -0.22 12.83 -7.96
C TYR A 51 0.97 13.70 -8.35
N LEU A 52 2.14 13.44 -7.78
CA LEU A 52 3.39 14.14 -8.12
C LEU A 52 3.82 13.88 -9.55
N GLU A 53 3.77 12.63 -10.01
CA GLU A 53 4.05 12.22 -11.40
C GLU A 53 3.19 13.02 -12.39
N ARG A 54 1.87 13.08 -12.15
CA ARG A 54 0.95 13.88 -12.97
C ARG A 54 1.27 15.37 -12.92
N LYS A 55 1.67 15.89 -11.76
CA LYS A 55 2.05 17.30 -11.63
C LYS A 55 3.33 17.60 -12.43
N LEU A 56 4.35 16.75 -12.32
CA LEU A 56 5.63 16.89 -13.03
C LEU A 56 5.46 16.78 -14.56
N ILE A 57 4.57 15.90 -15.03
CA ILE A 57 4.28 15.78 -16.47
C ILE A 57 3.54 17.02 -17.01
N ASN A 58 2.74 17.69 -16.18
CA ASN A 58 1.89 18.81 -16.59
C ASN A 58 2.48 20.21 -16.34
N GLY A 59 3.69 20.33 -15.76
CA GLY A 59 4.39 21.59 -15.49
C GLY A 59 4.30 22.05 -14.04
#